data_AF-A0AAN4TPT3-F1
#
_entry.id   AF-A0AAN4TPT3-F1
#
_cell.length_a   1.000
_cell.length_b   1.000
_cell.length_c   1.000
_cell.angle_alpha   90.00
_cell.angle_beta   90.00
_cell.angle_gamma   90.00
#
_symmetry.space_group_name_H-M   'P 1'
#
loop_
_entity.id
_entity.type
_entity.pdbx_description
1 polymer ?
#
loop_
_entity_poly.entity_id
_entity_poly.type
_entity_poly.pdbx_seq_one_letter_code
_entity_poly.pdbx_strand_id
1 'polypeptide(L)'
;MMGLLLLYAFCSIYRALRVAIDSLLGVTRRLADGDLSARAQVVSQDEIADIGNGLNAMAEAFASSISHMDRTSYELSDVAARLGTSIGLAKQSMNAQQAETEQVATAINEMTASVADVAQNTEGAAMAADAANTASRDGLRIMGQTHSTIQALAEEVEISAQKVQALAVHSQSIGGVIQVISTIADQTNLLALNAAIEAARAGEQGRGFAVVADEVRTLASRTQASTQEIRSIIEQLQSATHAAVQQMQAGQHKAQACISAASEASGSLSSISQGVERIVEMNTQIASAAVQQHAVSEDINRNVMEIRNSSGTLMLGIDNNAVTAEELARVASDMRSVVARFKLVA
;
A
#
# COMPACT_ATOMS: atom_id res chain seq x y z
N MET A 1 -110.58 37.73 -59.54
CA MET A 1 -109.20 37.63 -60.10
C MET A 1 -108.13 37.97 -59.08
N MET A 2 -108.11 39.19 -58.51
CA MET A 2 -107.07 39.62 -57.56
C MET A 2 -106.90 38.72 -56.31
N GLY A 3 -108.00 38.30 -55.67
CA GLY A 3 -107.95 37.42 -54.49
C GLY A 3 -107.43 36.00 -54.75
N LEU A 4 -107.62 35.48 -55.98
CA LEU A 4 -107.16 34.15 -56.38
C LEU A 4 -105.66 34.14 -56.69
N LEU A 5 -105.15 35.25 -57.26
CA LEU A 5 -103.71 35.49 -57.44
C LEU A 5 -102.98 35.67 -56.11
N LEU A 6 -103.57 36.41 -55.15
CA LEU A 6 -103.02 36.55 -53.80
C LEU A 6 -102.99 35.22 -53.04
N LEU A 7 -104.01 34.38 -53.19
CA LEU A 7 -104.04 33.05 -52.57
C LEU A 7 -103.03 32.09 -53.21
N TYR A 8 -102.80 32.17 -54.52
CA TYR A 8 -101.77 31.39 -55.20
C TYR A 8 -100.35 31.86 -54.84
N ALA A 9 -100.12 33.17 -54.76
CA ALA A 9 -98.86 33.74 -54.26
C ALA A 9 -98.60 33.35 -52.80
N PHE A 10 -99.61 33.40 -51.94
CA PHE A 10 -99.48 32.96 -50.54
C PHE A 10 -99.19 31.46 -50.44
N CYS A 11 -99.92 30.61 -51.18
CA CYS A 11 -99.68 29.17 -51.19
C CYS A 11 -98.31 28.79 -51.75
N SER A 12 -97.83 29.50 -52.79
CA SER A 12 -96.49 29.25 -53.35
C SER A 12 -95.37 29.70 -52.41
N ILE A 13 -95.49 30.87 -51.78
CA ILE A 13 -94.56 31.35 -50.74
C ILE A 13 -94.58 30.41 -49.53
N TYR A 14 -95.77 30.03 -49.02
CA TYR A 14 -95.91 29.11 -47.90
C TYR A 14 -95.29 27.73 -48.21
N ARG A 15 -95.50 27.21 -49.43
CA ARG A 15 -94.91 25.94 -49.87
C ARG A 15 -93.39 26.04 -50.00
N ALA A 16 -92.86 27.13 -50.57
CA ALA A 16 -91.44 27.38 -50.67
C ALA A 16 -90.79 27.48 -49.28
N LEU A 17 -91.41 28.23 -48.37
CA LEU A 17 -90.97 28.37 -46.99
C LEU A 17 -90.96 27.03 -46.24
N ARG A 18 -92.04 26.23 -46.39
CA ARG A 18 -92.13 24.91 -45.74
C ARG A 18 -91.04 23.96 -46.24
N VAL A 19 -90.79 23.91 -47.55
CA VAL A 19 -89.73 23.07 -48.14
C VAL A 19 -88.35 23.50 -47.63
N ALA A 20 -88.09 24.80 -47.55
CA ALA A 20 -86.81 25.31 -47.07
C ALA A 20 -86.61 25.04 -45.56
N ILE A 21 -87.64 25.21 -44.74
CA ILE A 21 -87.61 24.86 -43.30
C ILE A 21 -87.43 23.36 -43.10
N ASP A 22 -88.15 22.51 -43.84
CA ASP A 22 -88.01 21.05 -43.74
C ASP A 22 -86.59 20.60 -44.16
N SER A 23 -85.98 21.27 -45.14
CA SER A 23 -84.59 21.03 -45.54
C SER A 23 -83.60 21.39 -44.41
N LEU A 24 -83.73 22.58 -43.81
CA LEU A 24 -82.90 23.01 -42.69
C LEU A 24 -83.07 22.11 -41.46
N LEU A 25 -84.30 21.68 -41.16
CA LEU A 25 -84.59 20.72 -40.08
C LEU A 25 -83.95 19.36 -40.36
N GLY A 26 -83.96 18.91 -41.61
CA GLY A 26 -83.30 17.67 -42.03
C GLY A 26 -81.78 17.71 -41.81
N VAL A 27 -81.13 18.82 -42.17
CA VAL A 27 -79.69 19.02 -41.91
C VAL A 27 -79.41 19.13 -40.42
N THR A 28 -80.23 19.87 -39.68
CA THR A 28 -80.09 20.02 -38.22
C THR A 28 -80.19 18.68 -37.50
N ARG A 29 -81.14 17.81 -37.89
CA ARG A 29 -81.26 16.45 -37.33
C ARG A 29 -80.02 15.61 -37.62
N ARG A 30 -79.53 15.64 -38.87
CA ARG A 30 -78.28 14.94 -39.24
C ARG A 30 -77.08 15.43 -38.44
N LEU A 31 -76.94 16.75 -38.25
CA LEU A 31 -75.89 17.33 -37.40
C LEU A 31 -76.03 16.87 -35.95
N ALA A 32 -77.25 16.81 -35.41
CA ALA A 32 -77.53 16.33 -34.06
C ALA A 32 -77.21 14.83 -33.89
N ASP A 33 -77.40 14.03 -34.94
CA ASP A 33 -77.02 12.61 -34.99
C ASP A 33 -75.50 12.40 -35.22
N GLY A 34 -74.72 13.49 -35.33
CA GLY A 34 -73.27 13.46 -35.48
C GLY A 34 -72.76 13.51 -36.93
N ASP A 35 -73.64 13.65 -37.92
CA ASP A 35 -73.25 13.79 -39.33
C ASP A 35 -72.87 15.24 -39.67
N LEU A 36 -71.64 15.60 -39.32
CA LEU A 36 -71.02 16.91 -39.59
C LEU A 36 -70.69 17.12 -41.06
N SER A 37 -70.93 16.14 -41.94
CA SER A 37 -70.84 16.29 -43.40
C SER A 37 -72.11 16.89 -44.03
N ALA A 38 -73.22 16.93 -43.28
CA ALA A 38 -74.48 17.48 -43.78
C ALA A 38 -74.38 19.00 -44.01
N ARG A 39 -74.92 19.46 -45.15
CA ARG A 39 -74.98 20.89 -45.51
C ARG A 39 -76.38 21.25 -46.01
N ALA A 40 -76.85 22.43 -45.63
CA ALA A 40 -78.07 23.03 -46.16
C ALA A 40 -77.82 23.56 -47.57
N GLN A 41 -78.70 23.20 -48.51
CA GLN A 41 -78.70 23.78 -49.84
C GLN A 41 -79.35 25.15 -49.78
N VAL A 42 -78.55 26.19 -50.00
CA VAL A 42 -78.99 27.58 -49.99
C VAL A 42 -79.38 27.97 -51.41
N VAL A 43 -80.70 28.02 -51.68
CA VAL A 43 -81.27 28.33 -53.01
C VAL A 43 -81.92 29.73 -53.04
N SER A 44 -82.27 30.28 -51.88
CA SER A 44 -82.89 31.61 -51.75
C SER A 44 -81.86 32.72 -51.49
N GLN A 45 -82.30 33.98 -51.51
CA GLN A 45 -81.52 35.17 -51.12
C GLN A 45 -82.20 35.96 -49.99
N ASP A 46 -83.06 35.28 -49.21
CA ASP A 46 -83.84 35.83 -48.09
C ASP A 46 -83.26 35.39 -46.73
N GLU A 47 -83.97 35.68 -45.64
CA GLU A 47 -83.55 35.33 -44.28
C GLU A 47 -83.35 33.81 -44.08
N ILE A 48 -83.98 32.96 -44.91
CA ILE A 48 -83.78 31.51 -44.88
C ILE A 48 -82.40 31.15 -45.42
N ALA A 49 -81.89 31.91 -46.39
CA ALA A 49 -80.53 31.77 -46.88
C ALA A 49 -79.50 32.12 -45.79
N ASP A 50 -79.73 33.19 -45.02
CA ASP A 50 -78.87 33.58 -43.90
C ASP A 50 -78.82 32.49 -42.81
N ILE A 51 -79.96 31.90 -42.46
CA ILE A 51 -80.03 30.78 -41.50
C ILE A 51 -79.29 29.55 -42.06
N GLY A 52 -79.48 29.22 -43.33
CA GLY A 52 -78.79 28.09 -43.97
C GLY A 52 -77.27 28.27 -44.03
N ASN A 53 -76.81 29.49 -44.35
CA ASN A 53 -75.39 29.85 -44.33
C ASN A 53 -74.82 29.77 -42.91
N GLY A 54 -75.52 30.30 -41.91
CA GLY A 54 -75.12 30.20 -40.50
C GLY A 54 -75.05 28.76 -40.00
N LEU A 55 -76.00 27.91 -40.38
CA LEU A 55 -76.02 26.48 -40.06
C LEU A 55 -74.81 25.74 -40.69
N ASN A 56 -74.48 26.06 -41.95
CA ASN A 56 -73.32 25.51 -42.64
C ASN A 56 -72.00 25.96 -41.98
N ALA A 57 -71.87 27.24 -41.61
CA ALA A 57 -70.69 27.75 -40.91
C ALA A 57 -70.50 27.10 -39.54
N MET A 58 -71.59 26.88 -38.79
CA MET A 58 -71.56 26.15 -37.52
C MET A 58 -71.14 24.68 -37.72
N ALA A 59 -71.69 24.00 -38.73
CA ALA A 59 -71.32 22.64 -39.07
C ALA A 59 -69.83 22.53 -39.47
N GLU A 60 -69.31 23.51 -40.20
CA GLU A 60 -67.89 23.59 -40.57
C GLU A 60 -66.98 23.83 -39.36
N ALA A 61 -67.34 24.75 -38.47
CA ALA A 61 -66.60 25.01 -37.23
C ALA A 61 -66.56 23.77 -36.31
N PHE A 62 -67.67 23.04 -36.18
CA PHE A 62 -67.70 21.77 -35.43
C PHE A 62 -66.89 20.69 -36.12
N ALA A 63 -67.01 20.51 -37.43
CA ALA A 63 -66.23 19.53 -38.18
C ALA A 63 -64.72 19.77 -38.03
N SER A 64 -64.30 21.04 -38.14
CA SER A 64 -62.90 21.45 -37.92
C SER A 64 -62.43 21.16 -36.49
N SER A 65 -63.25 21.48 -35.48
CA SER A 65 -62.92 21.22 -34.07
C SER A 65 -62.80 19.73 -33.77
N ILE A 66 -63.71 18.90 -34.28
CA ILE A 66 -63.68 17.44 -34.10
C ILE A 66 -62.49 16.83 -34.85
N SER A 67 -62.19 17.27 -36.07
CA SER A 67 -60.98 16.84 -36.80
C SER A 67 -59.69 17.21 -36.05
N HIS A 68 -59.65 18.39 -35.45
CA HIS A 68 -58.53 18.80 -34.60
C HIS A 68 -58.39 17.93 -33.34
N MET A 69 -59.51 17.59 -32.68
CA MET A 69 -59.52 16.67 -31.55
C MET A 69 -59.07 15.26 -31.94
N ASP A 70 -59.47 14.75 -33.11
CA ASP A 70 -59.03 13.44 -33.63
C ASP A 70 -57.51 13.39 -33.74
N ARG A 71 -56.93 14.37 -34.45
CA ARG A 71 -55.48 14.49 -34.64
C ARG A 71 -54.74 14.61 -33.31
N THR A 72 -55.22 15.47 -32.41
CA THR A 72 -54.60 15.66 -31.10
C THR A 72 -54.65 14.38 -30.26
N SER A 73 -55.70 13.57 -30.39
CA SER A 73 -55.81 12.28 -29.70
C SER A 73 -54.80 11.25 -30.23
N TYR A 74 -54.53 11.24 -31.54
CA TYR A 74 -53.45 10.43 -32.12
C TYR A 74 -52.08 10.89 -31.62
N GLU A 75 -51.82 12.20 -31.62
CA GLU A 75 -50.58 12.77 -31.10
C GLU A 75 -50.38 12.41 -29.61
N LEU A 76 -51.44 12.48 -28.79
CA LEU A 76 -51.39 12.11 -27.38
C LEU A 76 -51.08 10.61 -27.16
N SER A 77 -51.66 9.74 -27.98
CA SER A 77 -51.39 8.30 -27.94
C SER A 77 -49.93 7.99 -28.32
N ASP A 78 -49.36 8.67 -29.31
CA ASP A 78 -47.95 8.52 -29.70
C ASP A 78 -47.01 8.97 -28.58
N VAL A 79 -47.28 10.13 -27.98
CA VAL A 79 -46.51 10.65 -26.83
C VAL A 79 -46.57 9.67 -25.65
N ALA A 80 -47.74 9.11 -25.33
CA ALA A 80 -47.90 8.12 -24.27
C ALA A 80 -47.07 6.85 -24.54
N ALA A 81 -47.09 6.34 -25.78
CA ALA A 81 -46.30 5.16 -26.16
C ALA A 81 -44.79 5.42 -26.05
N ARG A 82 -44.31 6.57 -26.54
CA ARG A 82 -42.90 6.98 -26.45
C ARG A 82 -42.45 7.19 -25.00
N LEU A 83 -43.33 7.73 -24.15
CA LEU A 83 -43.10 7.84 -22.72
C LEU A 83 -42.96 6.46 -22.08
N GLY A 84 -43.84 5.51 -22.43
CA GLY A 84 -43.74 4.12 -21.98
C GLY A 84 -42.40 3.45 -22.34
N THR A 85 -41.92 3.64 -23.57
CA THR A 85 -40.58 3.15 -23.96
C THR A 85 -39.47 3.80 -23.13
N SER A 86 -39.54 5.11 -22.89
CA SER A 86 -38.54 5.84 -22.09
C SER A 86 -38.50 5.37 -20.64
N ILE A 87 -39.66 5.07 -20.07
CA ILE A 87 -39.81 4.50 -18.72
C ILE A 87 -39.19 3.11 -18.63
N GLY A 88 -39.42 2.26 -19.64
CA GLY A 88 -38.79 0.93 -19.71
C GLY A 88 -37.26 1.00 -19.70
N LEU A 89 -36.69 1.91 -20.50
CA LEU A 89 -35.23 2.14 -20.51
C LEU A 89 -34.73 2.68 -19.17
N ALA A 90 -35.42 3.66 -18.59
CA ALA A 90 -35.06 4.23 -17.29
C ALA A 90 -35.06 3.17 -16.17
N LYS A 91 -36.06 2.27 -16.16
CA LYS A 91 -36.16 1.17 -15.20
C LYS A 91 -35.00 0.19 -15.34
N GLN A 92 -34.63 -0.16 -16.58
CA GLN A 92 -33.47 -1.01 -16.85
C GLN A 92 -32.17 -0.37 -16.34
N SER A 93 -31.95 0.91 -16.65
CA SER A 93 -30.77 1.65 -16.17
C SER A 93 -30.70 1.74 -14.65
N MET A 94 -31.83 1.98 -13.97
CA MET A 94 -31.87 2.03 -12.51
C MET A 94 -31.58 0.68 -11.86
N ASN A 95 -32.08 -0.42 -12.42
CA ASN A 95 -31.74 -1.75 -11.93
C ASN A 95 -30.23 -2.05 -12.06
N ALA A 96 -29.63 -1.68 -13.19
CA ALA A 96 -28.18 -1.83 -13.39
C ALA A 96 -27.38 -0.97 -12.40
N GLN A 97 -27.76 0.30 -12.24
CA GLN A 97 -27.11 1.21 -11.29
C GLN A 97 -27.22 0.72 -9.84
N GLN A 98 -28.34 0.11 -9.45
CA GLN A 98 -28.49 -0.47 -8.13
C GLN A 98 -27.54 -1.66 -7.92
N ALA A 99 -27.40 -2.54 -8.91
CA ALA A 99 -26.45 -3.65 -8.86
C ALA A 99 -24.99 -3.15 -8.77
N GLU A 100 -24.61 -2.13 -9.55
CA GLU A 100 -23.29 -1.50 -9.47
C GLU A 100 -23.06 -0.88 -8.08
N THR A 101 -24.06 -0.20 -7.53
CA THR A 101 -23.99 0.41 -6.18
C THR A 101 -23.75 -0.67 -5.11
N GLU A 102 -24.41 -1.82 -5.21
CA GLU A 102 -24.22 -2.96 -4.31
C GLU A 102 -22.78 -3.51 -4.40
N GLN A 103 -22.24 -3.64 -5.62
CA GLN A 103 -20.85 -4.08 -5.83
C GLN A 103 -19.84 -3.10 -5.23
N VAL A 104 -20.06 -1.79 -5.41
CA VAL A 104 -19.20 -0.76 -4.81
C VAL A 104 -19.26 -0.83 -3.28
N ALA A 105 -20.44 -1.06 -2.70
CA ALA A 105 -20.58 -1.26 -1.25
C ALA A 105 -19.78 -2.47 -0.74
N THR A 106 -19.79 -3.59 -1.46
CA THR A 106 -18.96 -4.75 -1.15
C THR A 106 -17.47 -4.42 -1.23
N ALA A 107 -17.03 -3.75 -2.29
CA ALA A 107 -15.63 -3.36 -2.46
C ALA A 107 -15.13 -2.43 -1.35
N ILE A 108 -15.99 -1.53 -0.84
CA ILE A 108 -15.64 -0.64 0.29
C ILE A 108 -15.50 -1.43 1.61
N ASN A 109 -16.35 -2.44 1.85
CA ASN A 109 -16.18 -3.32 3.00
C ASN A 109 -14.86 -4.10 2.93
N GLU A 110 -14.50 -4.64 1.77
CA GLU A 110 -13.20 -5.31 1.56
C GLU A 110 -12.02 -4.33 1.72
N MET A 111 -12.17 -3.10 1.24
CA MET A 111 -11.17 -2.04 1.42
C MET A 111 -10.98 -1.70 2.90
N THR A 112 -12.08 -1.63 3.67
CA THR A 112 -12.04 -1.33 5.10
C THR A 112 -11.34 -2.44 5.89
N ALA A 113 -11.63 -3.70 5.57
CA ALA A 113 -10.91 -4.85 6.14
C ALA A 113 -9.42 -4.82 5.78
N SER A 114 -9.07 -4.55 4.51
CA SER A 114 -7.68 -4.45 4.07
C SER A 114 -6.92 -3.32 4.75
N VAL A 115 -7.56 -2.17 4.99
CA VAL A 115 -6.96 -1.05 5.73
C VAL A 115 -6.69 -1.44 7.19
N ALA A 116 -7.59 -2.18 7.83
CA ALA A 116 -7.39 -2.71 9.17
C ALA A 116 -6.21 -3.70 9.22
N ASP A 117 -6.10 -4.59 8.23
CA ASP A 117 -4.97 -5.51 8.11
C ASP A 117 -3.64 -4.76 7.90
N VAL A 118 -3.62 -3.70 7.09
CA VAL A 118 -2.44 -2.85 6.91
C VAL A 118 -2.04 -2.19 8.23
N ALA A 119 -3.01 -1.66 8.99
CA ALA A 119 -2.73 -1.06 10.29
C ALA A 119 -2.12 -2.08 11.28
N GLN A 120 -2.71 -3.27 11.38
CA GLN A 120 -2.21 -4.34 12.25
C GLN A 120 -0.81 -4.82 11.83
N ASN A 121 -0.57 -5.01 10.53
CA ASN A 121 0.74 -5.39 10.02
C ASN A 121 1.80 -4.32 10.27
N THR A 122 1.42 -3.05 10.17
CA THR A 122 2.30 -1.91 10.46
C THR A 122 2.69 -1.86 11.93
N GLU A 123 1.76 -2.13 12.83
CA GLU A 123 2.05 -2.26 14.27
C GLU A 123 3.00 -3.44 14.55
N GLY A 124 2.74 -4.61 13.96
CA GLY A 124 3.63 -5.76 14.06
C GLY A 124 5.04 -5.48 13.53
N ALA A 125 5.15 -4.78 12.40
CA ALA A 125 6.43 -4.35 11.83
C ALA A 125 7.16 -3.35 12.75
N ALA A 126 6.43 -2.44 13.42
CA ALA A 126 7.02 -1.50 14.37
C ALA A 126 7.58 -2.21 15.60
N MET A 127 6.87 -3.20 16.14
CA MET A 127 7.37 -4.04 17.24
C MET A 127 8.62 -4.82 16.85
N ALA A 128 8.64 -5.41 15.65
CA ALA A 128 9.81 -6.14 15.15
C ALA A 128 11.02 -5.21 14.94
N ALA A 129 10.79 -4.00 14.44
CA ALA A 129 11.81 -2.98 14.30
C ALA A 129 12.37 -2.57 15.68
N ASP A 130 11.52 -2.30 16.68
CA ASP A 130 11.98 -1.96 18.03
C ASP A 130 12.81 -3.06 18.69
N ALA A 131 12.40 -4.33 18.53
CA ALA A 131 13.18 -5.49 18.99
C ALA A 131 14.55 -5.57 18.30
N ALA A 132 14.61 -5.33 16.98
CA ALA A 132 15.85 -5.30 16.22
C ALA A 132 16.77 -4.13 16.64
N ASN A 133 16.20 -2.97 16.95
CA ASN A 133 16.95 -1.82 17.45
C ASN A 133 17.57 -2.14 18.81
N THR A 134 16.78 -2.72 19.72
CA THR A 134 17.25 -3.13 21.04
C THR A 134 18.39 -4.14 20.93
N ALA A 135 18.23 -5.18 20.11
CA ALA A 135 19.28 -6.18 19.87
C ALA A 135 20.56 -5.55 19.28
N SER A 136 20.42 -4.57 18.37
CA SER A 136 21.57 -3.87 17.78
C SER A 136 22.31 -3.00 18.81
N ARG A 137 21.58 -2.31 19.69
CA ARG A 137 22.15 -1.51 20.78
C ARG A 137 22.85 -2.38 21.82
N ASP A 138 22.29 -3.53 22.15
CA ASP A 138 22.96 -4.52 23.00
C ASP A 138 24.21 -5.08 22.33
N GLY A 139 24.17 -5.40 21.04
CA GLY A 139 25.33 -5.80 20.26
C GLY A 139 26.45 -4.75 20.29
N LEU A 140 26.12 -3.46 20.14
CA LEU A 140 27.06 -2.35 20.25
C LEU A 140 27.72 -2.30 21.62
N ARG A 141 26.93 -2.45 22.69
CA ARG A 141 27.42 -2.49 24.06
C ARG A 141 28.39 -3.67 24.27
N ILE A 142 28.04 -4.86 23.78
CA ILE A 142 28.89 -6.05 23.86
C ILE A 142 30.20 -5.83 23.11
N MET A 143 30.17 -5.25 21.90
CA MET A 143 31.40 -4.93 21.16
C MET A 143 32.27 -3.89 21.87
N GLY A 144 31.69 -2.89 22.53
CA GLY A 144 32.46 -1.96 23.36
C GLY A 144 33.16 -2.65 24.53
N GLN A 145 32.50 -3.63 25.16
CA GLN A 145 33.11 -4.47 26.20
C GLN A 145 34.23 -5.35 25.62
N THR A 146 33.98 -6.03 24.50
CA THR A 146 34.98 -6.85 23.80
C THR A 146 36.21 -6.03 23.42
N HIS A 147 36.03 -4.82 22.87
CA HIS A 147 37.13 -3.90 22.58
C HIS A 147 37.97 -3.61 23.82
N SER A 148 37.33 -3.24 24.93
CA SER A 148 38.01 -2.93 26.19
C SER A 148 38.78 -4.13 26.75
N THR A 149 38.19 -5.33 26.70
CA THR A 149 38.83 -6.57 27.18
C THR A 149 40.05 -6.95 26.33
N ILE A 150 39.94 -6.85 25.00
CA ILE A 150 41.05 -7.18 24.11
C ILE A 150 42.18 -6.15 24.21
N GLN A 151 41.85 -4.88 24.44
CA GLN A 151 42.85 -3.85 24.69
C GLN A 151 43.63 -4.12 25.99
N ALA A 152 42.93 -4.47 27.07
CA ALA A 152 43.60 -4.88 28.32
C ALA A 152 44.48 -6.13 28.12
N LEU A 153 44.03 -7.10 27.33
CA LEU A 153 44.83 -8.28 26.98
C LEU A 153 46.09 -7.89 26.18
N ALA A 154 45.99 -6.95 25.24
CA ALA A 154 47.13 -6.48 24.46
C ALA A 154 48.19 -5.82 25.38
N GLU A 155 47.75 -5.00 26.34
CA GLU A 155 48.62 -4.39 27.35
C GLU A 155 49.28 -5.45 28.25
N GLU A 156 48.55 -6.47 28.69
CA GLU A 156 49.09 -7.55 29.53
C GLU A 156 50.13 -8.41 28.79
N VAL A 157 49.91 -8.67 27.50
CA VAL A 157 50.86 -9.36 26.62
C VAL A 157 52.11 -8.51 26.43
N GLU A 158 51.97 -7.18 26.25
CA GLU A 158 53.11 -6.27 26.13
C GLU A 158 53.97 -6.24 27.42
N ILE A 159 53.33 -6.14 28.59
CA ILE A 159 54.03 -6.21 29.89
C ILE A 159 54.76 -7.55 30.04
N SER A 160 54.11 -8.65 29.65
CA SER A 160 54.72 -9.99 29.69
C SER A 160 55.93 -10.09 28.76
N ALA A 161 55.83 -9.52 27.55
CA ALA A 161 56.95 -9.46 26.60
C ALA A 161 58.15 -8.70 27.16
N GLN A 162 57.91 -7.57 27.85
CA GLN A 162 58.97 -6.81 28.51
C GLN A 162 59.67 -7.62 29.61
N LYS A 163 58.92 -8.38 30.42
CA LYS A 163 59.49 -9.24 31.48
C LYS A 163 60.32 -10.39 30.90
N VAL A 164 59.85 -11.04 29.84
CA VAL A 164 60.61 -12.11 29.17
C VAL A 164 61.86 -11.55 28.50
N GLN A 165 61.76 -10.36 27.90
CA GLN A 165 62.91 -9.66 27.33
C GLN A 165 63.97 -9.34 28.39
N ALA A 166 63.56 -8.88 29.58
CA ALA A 166 64.48 -8.68 30.70
C ALA A 166 65.15 -9.99 31.15
N LEU A 167 64.39 -11.09 31.19
CA LEU A 167 64.95 -12.41 31.49
C LEU A 167 66.00 -12.83 30.45
N ALA A 168 65.74 -12.61 29.16
CA ALA A 168 66.71 -12.88 28.09
C ALA A 168 68.02 -12.08 28.29
N VAL A 169 67.93 -10.81 28.68
CA VAL A 169 69.11 -9.97 29.02
C VAL A 169 69.86 -10.51 30.24
N HIS A 170 69.15 -10.92 31.30
CA HIS A 170 69.78 -11.53 32.47
C HIS A 170 70.46 -12.86 32.15
N SER A 171 69.85 -13.72 31.33
CA SER A 171 70.44 -14.96 30.86
C SER A 171 71.70 -14.72 30.03
N GLN A 172 71.74 -13.68 29.19
CA GLN A 172 72.95 -13.24 28.48
C GLN A 172 74.07 -12.89 29.46
N SER A 173 73.76 -12.13 30.50
CA SER A 173 74.73 -11.73 31.53
C SER A 173 75.27 -12.93 32.31
N ILE A 174 74.41 -13.89 32.68
CA ILE A 174 74.83 -15.13 33.34
C ILE A 174 75.76 -15.94 32.42
N GLY A 175 75.44 -16.05 31.13
CA GLY A 175 76.32 -16.70 30.15
C GLY A 175 77.73 -16.11 30.13
N GLY A 176 77.84 -14.77 30.23
CA GLY A 176 79.13 -14.08 30.37
C GLY A 176 79.88 -14.45 31.66
N VAL A 177 79.20 -14.51 32.80
CA VAL A 177 79.80 -14.92 34.08
C VAL A 177 80.28 -16.37 34.03
N ILE A 178 79.49 -17.29 33.47
CA ILE A 178 79.87 -18.71 33.33
C ILE A 178 81.09 -18.87 32.42
N GLN A 179 81.21 -18.06 31.36
CA GLN A 179 82.41 -18.04 30.52
C GLN A 179 83.67 -17.61 31.30
N VAL A 180 83.56 -16.63 32.19
CA VAL A 180 84.66 -16.22 33.07
C VAL A 180 85.02 -17.33 34.05
N ILE A 181 84.04 -17.97 34.70
CA ILE A 181 84.29 -19.09 35.63
C ILE A 181 84.96 -20.26 34.91
N SER A 182 84.50 -20.60 33.70
CA SER A 182 85.11 -21.64 32.88
C SER A 182 86.58 -21.33 32.58
N THR A 183 86.87 -20.07 32.23
CA THR A 183 88.25 -19.58 31.99
C THR A 183 89.10 -19.66 33.26
N ILE A 184 88.55 -19.32 34.43
CA ILE A 184 89.26 -19.44 35.73
C ILE A 184 89.52 -20.91 36.06
N ALA A 185 88.56 -21.80 35.83
CA ALA A 185 88.71 -23.24 36.04
C ALA A 185 89.82 -23.82 35.15
N ASP A 186 89.88 -23.42 33.88
CA ASP A 186 90.96 -23.78 32.96
C ASP A 186 92.32 -23.28 33.46
N GLN A 187 92.41 -22.02 33.86
CA GLN A 187 93.65 -21.46 34.43
C GLN A 187 94.07 -22.19 35.72
N THR A 188 93.10 -22.53 36.58
CA THR A 188 93.34 -23.23 37.85
C THR A 188 93.82 -24.67 37.59
N ASN A 189 93.24 -25.35 36.60
CA ASN A 189 93.67 -26.67 36.16
C ASN A 189 95.11 -26.66 35.63
N LEU A 190 95.46 -25.63 34.84
CA LEU A 190 96.82 -25.42 34.32
C LEU A 190 97.84 -25.11 35.44
N LEU A 191 97.46 -24.27 36.40
CA LEU A 191 98.28 -23.95 37.58
C LEU A 191 98.49 -25.19 38.46
N ALA A 192 97.44 -25.97 38.69
CA ALA A 192 97.51 -27.21 39.46
C ALA A 192 98.40 -28.26 38.80
N LEU A 193 98.33 -28.38 37.46
CA LEU A 193 99.23 -29.23 36.69
C LEU A 193 100.70 -28.82 36.87
N ASN A 194 101.00 -27.52 36.75
CA ASN A 194 102.35 -27.00 36.96
C ASN A 194 102.85 -27.25 38.40
N ALA A 195 101.98 -27.11 39.40
CA ALA A 195 102.29 -27.42 40.79
C ALA A 195 102.54 -28.92 41.02
N ALA A 196 101.77 -29.79 40.39
CA ALA A 196 101.97 -31.25 40.46
C ALA A 196 103.31 -31.67 39.84
N ILE A 197 103.68 -31.06 38.71
CA ILE A 197 104.98 -31.26 38.06
C ILE A 197 106.13 -30.85 39.01
N GLU A 198 106.04 -29.67 39.63
CA GLU A 198 107.10 -29.18 40.52
C GLU A 198 107.16 -29.97 41.84
N ALA A 199 106.01 -30.42 42.36
CA ALA A 199 105.94 -31.30 43.52
C ALA A 199 106.58 -32.68 43.25
N ALA A 200 106.38 -33.25 42.05
CA ALA A 200 107.07 -34.47 41.62
C ALA A 200 108.60 -34.25 41.51
N ARG A 201 109.01 -33.04 41.11
CA ARG A 201 110.42 -32.63 40.99
C ARG A 201 111.13 -32.51 42.34
N ALA A 202 110.41 -32.14 43.39
CA ALA A 202 110.91 -32.06 44.77
C ALA A 202 111.03 -33.42 45.49
N GLY A 203 110.63 -34.53 44.85
CA GLY A 203 110.77 -35.89 45.39
C GLY A 203 109.97 -36.12 46.68
N GLU A 204 110.56 -36.78 47.69
CA GLU A 204 109.88 -37.13 48.95
C GLU A 204 109.41 -35.89 49.74
N GLN A 205 110.09 -34.75 49.63
CA GLN A 205 109.69 -33.49 50.30
C GLN A 205 108.44 -32.86 49.66
N GLY A 206 108.12 -33.22 48.41
CA GLY A 206 106.98 -32.68 47.64
C GLY A 206 105.69 -33.51 47.72
N ARG A 207 105.69 -34.69 48.37
CA ARG A 207 104.52 -35.60 48.38
C ARG A 207 103.24 -34.95 48.89
N GLY A 208 103.32 -34.16 49.96
CA GLY A 208 102.16 -33.43 50.49
C GLY A 208 101.61 -32.40 49.49
N PHE A 209 102.50 -31.68 48.79
CA PHE A 209 102.11 -30.72 47.76
C PHE A 209 101.55 -31.40 46.50
N ALA A 210 102.06 -32.58 46.13
CA ALA A 210 101.56 -33.34 44.98
C ALA A 210 100.10 -33.78 45.18
N VAL A 211 99.74 -34.24 46.38
CA VAL A 211 98.35 -34.62 46.72
C VAL A 211 97.42 -33.41 46.65
N VAL A 212 97.84 -32.26 47.19
CA VAL A 212 97.05 -31.02 47.11
C VAL A 212 96.89 -30.56 45.67
N ALA A 213 97.94 -30.63 44.85
CA ALA A 213 97.89 -30.23 43.45
C ALA A 213 96.93 -31.11 42.63
N ASP A 214 96.93 -32.44 42.83
CA ASP A 214 95.97 -33.33 42.15
C ASP A 214 94.52 -33.14 42.64
N GLU A 215 94.32 -32.81 43.92
CA GLU A 215 92.98 -32.45 44.45
C GLU A 215 92.47 -31.15 43.83
N VAL A 216 93.32 -30.12 43.73
CA VAL A 216 92.98 -28.85 43.06
C VAL A 216 92.70 -29.08 41.56
N ARG A 217 93.48 -29.94 40.89
CA ARG A 217 93.27 -30.30 39.48
C ARG A 217 91.93 -31.00 39.27
N THR A 218 91.60 -31.95 40.16
CA THR A 218 90.32 -32.66 40.15
C THR A 218 89.15 -31.69 40.40
N LEU A 219 89.30 -30.76 41.34
CA LEU A 219 88.30 -29.73 41.62
C LEU A 219 88.09 -28.81 40.42
N ALA A 220 89.17 -28.35 39.78
CA ALA A 220 89.12 -27.50 38.58
C ALA A 220 88.42 -28.19 37.41
N SER A 221 88.71 -29.48 37.17
CA SER A 221 88.04 -30.30 36.15
C SER A 221 86.54 -30.46 36.45
N ARG A 222 86.17 -30.72 37.72
CA ARG A 222 84.76 -30.75 38.13
C ARG A 222 84.07 -29.40 37.93
N THR A 223 84.73 -28.30 38.27
CA THR A 223 84.21 -26.94 38.03
C THR A 223 83.98 -26.71 36.54
N GLN A 224 84.91 -27.12 35.68
CA GLN A 224 84.78 -26.98 34.23
C GLN A 224 83.58 -27.78 33.69
N ALA A 225 83.42 -29.03 34.11
CA ALA A 225 82.29 -29.87 33.73
C ALA A 225 80.94 -29.24 34.16
N SER A 226 80.85 -28.74 35.39
CA SER A 226 79.66 -28.03 35.86
C SER A 226 79.39 -26.72 35.10
N THR A 227 80.43 -25.95 34.76
CA THR A 227 80.24 -24.73 33.94
C THR A 227 79.73 -25.06 32.55
N GLN A 228 80.12 -26.19 31.96
CA GLN A 228 79.64 -26.64 30.66
C GLN A 228 78.17 -27.08 30.72
N GLU A 229 77.76 -27.79 31.77
CA GLU A 229 76.34 -28.10 31.99
C GLU A 229 75.51 -26.84 32.17
N ILE A 230 75.95 -25.89 33.00
CA ILE A 230 75.23 -24.63 33.22
C ILE A 230 75.15 -23.84 31.92
N ARG A 231 76.21 -23.81 31.11
CA ARG A 231 76.20 -23.15 29.79
C ARG A 231 75.11 -23.72 28.88
N SER A 232 75.00 -25.05 28.78
CA SER A 232 73.95 -25.71 28.00
C SER A 232 72.54 -25.31 28.48
N ILE A 233 72.33 -25.25 29.79
CA ILE A 233 71.06 -24.78 30.38
C ILE A 233 70.77 -23.32 30.01
N ILE A 234 71.79 -22.45 30.05
CA ILE A 234 71.64 -21.03 29.68
C ILE A 234 71.34 -20.87 28.19
N GLU A 235 71.97 -21.65 27.31
CA GLU A 235 71.68 -21.63 25.87
C GLU A 235 70.24 -22.08 25.58
N GLN A 236 69.75 -23.12 26.27
CA GLN A 236 68.34 -23.53 26.17
C GLN A 236 67.38 -22.45 26.70
N LEU A 237 67.73 -21.81 27.82
CA LEU A 237 66.94 -20.72 28.40
C LEU A 237 66.87 -19.51 27.47
N GLN A 238 67.97 -19.14 26.81
CA GLN A 238 68.02 -18.07 25.81
C GLN A 238 67.15 -18.41 24.58
N SER A 239 67.22 -19.64 24.08
CA SER A 239 66.38 -20.09 22.97
C SER A 239 64.89 -20.06 23.33
N ALA A 240 64.52 -20.57 24.51
CA ALA A 240 63.14 -20.59 24.99
C ALA A 240 62.58 -19.17 25.22
N THR A 241 63.38 -18.27 25.79
CA THR A 241 62.98 -16.86 25.98
C THR A 241 62.81 -16.14 24.64
N HIS A 242 63.69 -16.36 23.67
CA HIS A 242 63.52 -15.79 22.33
C HIS A 242 62.24 -16.27 21.64
N ALA A 243 61.95 -17.57 21.69
CA ALA A 243 60.71 -18.14 21.14
C ALA A 243 59.47 -17.56 21.84
N ALA A 244 59.51 -17.38 23.17
CA ALA A 244 58.42 -16.77 23.92
C ALA A 244 58.18 -15.30 23.51
N VAL A 245 59.23 -14.50 23.31
CA VAL A 245 59.08 -13.11 22.81
C VAL A 245 58.42 -13.08 21.43
N GLN A 246 58.83 -13.94 20.50
CA GLN A 246 58.20 -14.02 19.17
C GLN A 246 56.72 -14.39 19.26
N GLN A 247 56.34 -15.35 20.11
CA GLN A 247 54.94 -15.71 20.32
C GLN A 247 54.14 -14.56 20.94
N MET A 248 54.71 -13.81 21.88
CA MET A 248 54.05 -12.65 22.48
C MET A 248 53.83 -11.53 21.46
N GLN A 249 54.81 -11.23 20.60
CA GLN A 249 54.64 -10.28 19.50
C GLN A 249 53.54 -10.71 18.52
N ALA A 250 53.48 -12.00 18.16
CA ALA A 250 52.40 -12.54 17.35
C ALA A 250 51.03 -12.44 18.07
N GLY A 251 51.00 -12.63 19.38
CA GLY A 251 49.81 -12.43 20.22
C GLY A 251 49.31 -10.99 20.19
N GLN A 252 50.23 -10.02 20.32
CA GLN A 252 49.92 -8.59 20.24
C GLN A 252 49.32 -8.21 18.87
N HIS A 253 49.91 -8.71 17.77
CA HIS A 253 49.36 -8.50 16.43
C HIS A 253 47.95 -9.08 16.26
N LYS A 254 47.68 -10.27 16.83
CA LYS A 254 46.33 -10.87 16.80
C LYS A 254 45.33 -10.05 17.62
N ALA A 255 45.72 -9.57 18.81
CA ALA A 255 44.88 -8.71 19.62
C ALA A 255 44.50 -7.42 18.86
N GLN A 256 45.46 -6.79 18.18
CA GLN A 256 45.21 -5.61 17.36
C GLN A 256 44.24 -5.90 16.19
N ALA A 257 44.38 -7.05 15.53
CA ALA A 257 43.46 -7.46 14.48
C ALA A 257 42.03 -7.68 15.02
N CYS A 258 41.89 -8.26 16.21
CA CYS A 258 40.59 -8.42 16.86
C CYS A 258 39.96 -7.07 17.25
N ILE A 259 40.75 -6.09 17.69
CA ILE A 259 40.27 -4.72 17.95
C ILE A 259 39.68 -4.11 16.67
N SER A 260 40.39 -4.22 15.54
CA SER A 260 39.91 -3.72 14.26
C SER A 260 38.60 -4.41 13.82
N ALA A 261 38.53 -5.74 13.95
CA ALA A 261 37.33 -6.50 13.60
C ALA A 261 36.12 -6.15 14.50
N ALA A 262 36.35 -5.93 15.80
CA ALA A 262 35.30 -5.46 16.71
C ALA A 262 34.80 -4.07 16.32
N SER A 263 35.69 -3.17 15.89
CA SER A 263 35.32 -1.83 15.41
C SER A 263 34.46 -1.89 14.14
N GLU A 264 34.80 -2.75 13.19
CA GLU A 264 34.02 -2.97 11.97
C GLU A 264 32.64 -3.56 12.27
N ALA A 265 32.56 -4.51 13.20
CA ALA A 265 31.30 -5.05 13.69
C ALA A 265 30.44 -3.97 14.37
N SER A 266 31.04 -3.10 15.18
CA SER A 266 30.34 -1.94 15.76
C SER A 266 29.79 -0.99 14.69
N GLY A 267 30.57 -0.69 13.64
CA GLY A 267 30.10 0.12 12.51
C GLY A 267 28.91 -0.49 11.78
N SER A 268 28.93 -1.82 11.59
CA SER A 268 27.83 -2.56 10.99
C SER A 268 26.56 -2.53 11.85
N LEU A 269 26.69 -2.76 13.15
CA LEU A 269 25.56 -2.69 14.10
C LEU A 269 24.97 -1.27 14.19
N SER A 270 25.81 -0.23 14.14
CA SER A 270 25.34 1.16 14.07
C SER A 270 24.55 1.43 12.78
N SER A 271 25.01 0.90 11.65
CA SER A 271 24.30 1.03 10.37
C SER A 271 22.95 0.30 10.39
N ILE A 272 22.88 -0.88 11.02
CA ILE A 272 21.62 -1.61 11.24
C ILE A 272 20.67 -0.76 12.08
N SER A 273 21.13 -0.21 13.21
CA SER A 273 20.31 0.63 14.09
C SER A 273 19.73 1.84 13.35
N GLN A 274 20.53 2.55 12.53
CA GLN A 274 20.03 3.64 11.68
C GLN A 274 19.02 3.17 10.63
N GLY A 275 19.23 1.98 10.03
CA GLY A 275 18.28 1.40 9.09
C GLY A 275 16.95 1.08 9.75
N VAL A 276 16.99 0.56 10.98
CA VAL A 276 15.81 0.25 11.79
C VAL A 276 15.05 1.51 12.20
N GLU A 277 15.74 2.60 12.57
CA GLU A 277 15.09 3.90 12.85
C GLU A 277 14.26 4.40 11.65
N ARG A 278 14.80 4.28 10.43
CA ARG A 278 14.05 4.62 9.20
C ARG A 278 12.83 3.72 8.99
N ILE A 279 12.90 2.44 9.36
CA ILE A 279 11.75 1.53 9.30
C ILE A 279 10.65 1.99 10.28
N VAL A 280 11.02 2.42 11.49
CA VAL A 280 10.07 2.97 12.47
C VAL A 280 9.39 4.23 11.94
N GLU A 281 10.14 5.13 11.30
CA GLU A 281 9.58 6.33 10.65
C GLU A 281 8.62 5.97 9.51
N MET A 282 8.99 5.03 8.64
CA MET A 282 8.11 4.55 7.57
C MET A 282 6.82 3.93 8.14
N ASN A 283 6.91 3.11 9.18
CA ASN A 283 5.72 2.53 9.81
C ASN A 283 4.81 3.61 10.41
N THR A 284 5.36 4.68 10.97
CA THR A 284 4.57 5.81 11.47
C THR A 284 3.80 6.49 10.33
N GLN A 285 4.43 6.67 9.16
CA GLN A 285 3.77 7.22 7.98
C GLN A 285 2.69 6.29 7.43
N ILE A 286 2.96 4.99 7.35
CA ILE A 286 2.00 3.99 6.88
C ILE A 286 0.78 3.94 7.81
N ALA A 287 0.99 3.98 9.14
CA ALA A 287 -0.09 4.03 10.11
C ALA A 287 -0.97 5.28 9.92
N SER A 288 -0.35 6.45 9.72
CA SER A 288 -1.09 7.68 9.41
C SER A 288 -1.88 7.57 8.10
N ALA A 289 -1.29 6.96 7.06
CA ALA A 289 -1.95 6.76 5.79
C ALA A 289 -3.14 5.77 5.90
N ALA A 290 -3.01 4.72 6.71
CA ALA A 290 -4.09 3.79 6.99
C ALA A 290 -5.27 4.47 7.70
N VAL A 291 -5.00 5.35 8.68
CA VAL A 291 -6.05 6.17 9.33
C VAL A 291 -6.77 7.07 8.33
N GLN A 292 -6.02 7.72 7.43
CA GLN A 292 -6.61 8.54 6.37
C GLN A 292 -7.45 7.71 5.38
N GLN A 293 -6.95 6.55 4.96
CA GLN A 293 -7.70 5.64 4.09
C GLN A 293 -8.99 5.14 4.75
N HIS A 294 -8.96 4.85 6.05
CA HIS A 294 -10.16 4.45 6.78
C HIS A 294 -11.23 5.55 6.75
N ALA A 295 -10.85 6.81 7.01
CA ALA A 295 -11.76 7.94 6.93
C ALA A 295 -12.35 8.12 5.53
N VAL A 296 -11.53 8.00 4.49
CA VAL A 296 -11.99 8.07 3.10
C VAL A 296 -12.95 6.93 2.77
N SER A 297 -12.68 5.70 3.21
CA SER A 297 -13.59 4.56 3.02
C SER A 297 -14.95 4.79 3.67
N GLU A 298 -14.98 5.39 4.86
CA GLU A 298 -16.24 5.74 5.54
C GLU A 298 -17.04 6.80 4.77
N ASP A 299 -16.37 7.82 4.22
CA ASP A 299 -17.00 8.83 3.38
C ASP A 299 -17.55 8.26 2.06
N ILE A 300 -16.80 7.36 1.41
CA ILE A 300 -17.29 6.68 0.21
C ILE A 300 -18.50 5.79 0.57
N ASN A 301 -18.46 5.07 1.69
CA ASN A 301 -19.59 4.25 2.14
C ASN A 301 -20.85 5.10 2.35
N ARG A 302 -20.72 6.29 2.95
CA ARG A 302 -21.81 7.25 3.11
C ARG A 302 -22.38 7.68 1.76
N ASN A 303 -21.52 8.05 0.81
CA ASN A 303 -21.94 8.46 -0.53
C ASN A 303 -22.67 7.33 -1.29
N VAL A 304 -22.21 6.09 -1.15
CA VAL A 304 -22.85 4.91 -1.75
C VAL A 304 -24.25 4.69 -1.17
N MET A 305 -24.41 4.87 0.14
CA MET A 305 -25.74 4.80 0.78
C MET A 305 -26.68 5.91 0.31
N GLU A 306 -26.17 7.12 0.09
CA GLU A 306 -26.95 8.22 -0.49
C GLU A 306 -27.37 7.93 -1.93
N ILE A 307 -26.46 7.41 -2.77
CA ILE A 307 -26.76 7.00 -4.14
C ILE A 307 -27.84 5.91 -4.13
N ARG A 308 -27.73 4.90 -3.27
CA ARG A 308 -28.72 3.84 -3.13
C ARG A 308 -30.11 4.40 -2.79
N ASN A 309 -30.18 5.34 -1.85
CA ASN A 309 -31.44 5.98 -1.47
C ASN A 309 -32.03 6.84 -2.60
N SER A 310 -31.17 7.59 -3.30
CA SER A 310 -31.57 8.39 -4.46
C SER A 310 -32.09 7.51 -5.60
N SER A 311 -31.42 6.40 -5.90
CA SER A 311 -31.87 5.42 -6.89
C SER A 311 -33.23 4.82 -6.54
N GLY A 312 -33.47 4.50 -5.25
CA GLY A 312 -34.78 4.05 -4.77
C GLY A 312 -35.88 5.10 -4.99
N THR A 313 -35.58 6.37 -4.69
CA THR A 313 -36.51 7.49 -4.94
C THR A 313 -36.80 7.67 -6.43
N LEU A 314 -35.78 7.54 -7.29
CA LEU A 314 -35.93 7.65 -8.73
C LEU A 314 -36.78 6.50 -9.30
N MET A 315 -36.62 5.29 -8.77
CA MET A 315 -37.44 4.14 -9.15
C MET A 315 -38.92 4.37 -8.85
N LEU A 316 -39.26 4.95 -7.69
CA LEU A 316 -40.64 5.35 -7.37
C LEU A 316 -41.18 6.38 -8.37
N GLY A 317 -40.35 7.35 -8.78
CA GLY A 317 -40.72 8.32 -9.82
C GLY A 317 -40.96 7.69 -11.19
N ILE A 318 -40.15 6.71 -11.57
CA ILE A 318 -40.32 5.92 -12.81
C ILE A 318 -41.63 5.15 -12.78
N ASP A 319 -41.96 4.48 -11.67
CA ASP A 319 -43.21 3.75 -11.52
C ASP A 319 -44.43 4.69 -11.56
N ASN A 320 -44.35 5.88 -10.95
CA ASN A 320 -45.42 6.88 -11.05
C ASN A 320 -45.61 7.39 -12.49
N ASN A 321 -44.51 7.64 -13.22
CA ASN A 321 -44.57 8.03 -14.63
C ASN A 321 -45.17 6.91 -15.50
N ALA A 322 -44.99 5.64 -15.14
CA ALA A 322 -45.61 4.50 -15.82
C ALA A 322 -47.12 4.57 -15.72
N VAL A 323 -47.64 4.81 -14.51
CA VAL A 323 -49.08 5.02 -14.29
C VAL A 323 -49.60 6.22 -15.09
N THR A 324 -48.88 7.34 -15.08
CA THR A 324 -49.28 8.53 -15.87
C THR A 324 -49.30 8.25 -17.37
N ALA A 325 -48.34 7.48 -17.90
CA ALA A 325 -48.31 7.11 -19.32
C ALA A 325 -49.51 6.24 -19.71
N GLU A 326 -49.89 5.29 -18.84
CA GLU A 326 -51.09 4.47 -19.04
C GLU A 326 -52.37 5.31 -18.99
N GLU A 327 -52.47 6.27 -18.08
CA GLU A 327 -53.60 7.20 -18.00
C GLU A 327 -53.71 8.06 -19.26
N LEU A 328 -52.60 8.61 -19.77
CA LEU A 328 -52.59 9.38 -21.01
C LEU A 328 -53.04 8.54 -22.21
N ALA A 329 -52.56 7.30 -22.32
CA ALA A 329 -52.99 6.37 -23.36
C ALA A 329 -54.50 6.08 -23.26
N ARG A 330 -55.04 5.93 -22.05
CA ARG A 330 -56.48 5.75 -21.82
C ARG A 330 -57.28 6.98 -22.23
N VAL A 331 -56.86 8.18 -21.81
CA VAL A 331 -57.53 9.43 -22.18
C VAL A 331 -57.52 9.64 -23.70
N ALA A 332 -56.41 9.36 -24.37
CA ALA A 332 -56.32 9.42 -25.83
C ALA A 332 -57.29 8.45 -26.52
N SER A 333 -57.41 7.23 -25.98
CA SER A 333 -58.38 6.23 -26.45
C SER A 333 -59.82 6.68 -26.25
N ASP A 334 -60.14 7.23 -25.08
CA ASP A 334 -61.48 7.75 -24.77
C ASP A 334 -61.85 8.92 -25.68
N MET A 335 -60.93 9.86 -25.93
CA MET A 335 -61.14 10.98 -26.87
C MET A 335 -61.41 10.47 -28.30
N ARG A 336 -60.63 9.48 -28.78
CA ARG A 336 -60.87 8.85 -30.09
C ARG A 336 -62.25 8.20 -30.18
N SER A 337 -62.69 7.53 -29.12
CA SER A 337 -64.02 6.92 -29.06
C SER A 337 -65.14 7.97 -29.17
N VAL A 338 -64.97 9.12 -28.51
CA VAL A 338 -65.93 10.24 -28.60
C VAL A 338 -65.94 10.85 -30.01
N VAL A 339 -64.76 11.10 -30.59
CA VAL A 339 -64.62 11.70 -31.92
C VAL A 339 -65.17 10.77 -33.01
N ALA A 340 -64.96 9.45 -32.89
CA ALA A 340 -65.46 8.45 -33.84
C ALA A 340 -66.99 8.39 -33.97
N ARG A 341 -67.74 9.00 -33.03
CA ARG A 341 -69.22 9.12 -33.14
C ARG A 341 -69.64 10.13 -34.21
N PHE A 342 -68.76 11.05 -34.58
CA PHE A 342 -69.05 12.09 -35.57
C PHE A 342 -68.55 11.68 -36.95
N LYS A 343 -69.41 11.81 -37.95
CA LYS A 343 -69.06 11.62 -39.36
C LYS A 343 -68.57 12.93 -39.94
N LEU A 344 -67.27 12.98 -40.24
CA LEU A 344 -66.62 14.13 -40.87
C LEU A 344 -66.75 14.10 -42.40
N VAL A 345 -66.51 15.24 -43.03
CA VAL A 345 -66.34 15.33 -44.48
C VAL A 345 -65.02 14.61 -44.82
N ALA A 346 -65.07 13.69 -45.78
CA ALA A 346 -63.89 12.99 -46.29
C ALA A 346 -62.99 13.95 -47.10
#